data_AF-A0A921DSW7-F1
#
_entry.id   AF-A0A921DSW7-F1
#
_cell.length_a   1.000
_cell.length_b   1.000
_cell.length_c   1.000
_cell.angle_alpha   90.00
_cell.angle_beta   90.00
_cell.angle_gamma   90.00
#
_symmetry.space_group_name_H-M   'P 1'
#
loop_
_entity.id
_entity.type
_entity.pdbx_description
1 polymer ?
#
loop_
_entity_poly.entity_id
_entity_poly.type
_entity_poly.pdbx_seq_one_letter_code
_entity_poly.pdbx_strand_id
1 'polypeptide(L)'
;MEITIIGSGNVAAALAGAVAGQDSLHLKQLCARNPLRGRELADRYGAEYIARPEETVEADLYLIAVSDSAVEEVSARLRTPPGATVAHTSGGLGIDSLRCVAADRAVCYPLQTFSAGRSIDFRTVPLFIEYTTDRAGRTVRDFAEALSDCVREADSARRGRLHAAAVFACNFSNHLYAIAGRLLEKEGLDFGILGPLVLETAAKAVATDNPAAVQTGPAVRGDTVTMRRHEAILARENDERYNKIYKLLSESIWETSKRT
;
A
#
# COMPACT_ATOMS: atom_id res chain seq x y z
N MET A 1 -11.05 21.57 6.54
CA MET A 1 -9.70 21.23 7.05
C MET A 1 -8.70 21.45 5.94
N GLU A 2 -7.67 22.25 6.18
CA GLU A 2 -6.61 22.58 5.23
C GLU A 2 -5.54 21.49 5.22
N ILE A 3 -5.26 20.92 4.05
CA ILE A 3 -4.36 19.78 3.88
C ILE A 3 -3.20 20.16 2.95
N THR A 4 -1.98 19.81 3.36
CA THR A 4 -0.80 19.84 2.50
C THR A 4 -0.32 18.42 2.27
N ILE A 5 -0.23 17.97 1.01
CA ILE A 5 0.31 16.64 0.67
C ILE A 5 1.76 16.78 0.21
N ILE A 6 2.64 15.94 0.77
CA ILE A 6 4.06 15.89 0.39
C ILE A 6 4.36 14.57 -0.29
N GLY A 7 4.63 14.64 -1.58
CA GLY A 7 4.88 13.51 -2.46
C GLY A 7 4.11 13.65 -3.76
N SER A 8 4.55 12.90 -4.77
CA SER A 8 3.84 12.78 -6.05
C SER A 8 3.68 11.33 -6.49
N GLY A 9 3.96 10.36 -5.61
CA GLY A 9 3.78 8.92 -5.88
C GLY A 9 2.32 8.50 -6.04
N ASN A 10 2.06 7.21 -6.21
CA ASN A 10 0.70 6.71 -6.41
C ASN A 10 -0.20 6.95 -5.18
N VAL A 11 0.35 6.81 -3.96
CA VAL A 11 -0.36 7.10 -2.71
C VAL A 11 -0.73 8.58 -2.63
N ALA A 12 0.22 9.48 -2.86
CA ALA A 12 -0.01 10.93 -2.88
C ALA A 12 -1.06 11.34 -3.91
N ALA A 13 -0.98 10.81 -5.13
CA ALA A 13 -1.93 11.10 -6.21
C ALA A 13 -3.36 10.63 -5.87
N ALA A 14 -3.49 9.46 -5.25
CA ALA A 14 -4.79 8.92 -4.83
C ALA A 14 -5.38 9.73 -3.68
N LEU A 15 -4.57 10.08 -2.67
CA LEU A 15 -5.00 10.93 -1.56
C LEU A 15 -5.37 12.33 -2.02
N ALA A 16 -4.62 12.94 -2.94
CA ALA A 16 -4.95 14.25 -3.49
C ALA A 16 -6.32 14.25 -4.17
N GLY A 17 -6.62 13.21 -4.96
CA GLY A 17 -7.94 13.05 -5.57
C GLY A 17 -9.05 12.78 -4.54
N ALA A 18 -8.77 12.00 -3.51
CA ALA A 18 -9.72 11.72 -2.44
C ALA A 18 -10.05 12.97 -1.63
N VAL A 19 -9.03 13.77 -1.28
CA VAL A 19 -9.18 15.07 -0.58
C VAL A 19 -9.98 16.06 -1.41
N ALA A 20 -9.66 16.21 -2.70
CA ALA A 20 -10.37 17.13 -3.58
C ALA A 20 -11.85 16.74 -3.81
N GLY A 21 -12.22 15.50 -3.51
CA GLY A 21 -13.60 15.01 -3.58
C GLY A 21 -14.44 15.23 -2.31
N GLN A 22 -13.87 15.81 -1.24
CA GLN A 22 -14.58 16.05 0.02
C GLN A 22 -14.79 17.53 0.28
N ASP A 23 -16.03 17.95 0.51
CA ASP A 23 -16.35 19.36 0.84
C ASP A 23 -15.75 19.81 2.18
N SER A 24 -15.50 18.88 3.10
CA SER A 24 -14.93 19.14 4.42
C SER A 24 -13.40 19.31 4.40
N LEU A 25 -12.75 18.97 3.30
CA LEU A 25 -11.30 19.00 3.14
C LEU A 25 -10.90 19.94 2.00
N HIS A 26 -9.75 20.59 2.14
CA HIS A 26 -9.22 21.48 1.11
C HIS A 26 -7.75 21.16 0.89
N LEU A 27 -7.39 20.75 -0.34
CA LEU A 27 -6.00 20.49 -0.71
C LEU A 27 -5.31 21.82 -1.04
N LYS A 28 -4.64 22.40 -0.04
CA LYS A 28 -4.01 23.72 -0.15
C LYS A 28 -2.73 23.68 -0.98
N GLN A 29 -1.83 22.75 -0.66
CA GLN A 29 -0.54 22.61 -1.30
C GLN A 29 -0.20 21.15 -1.64
N LEU A 30 0.52 20.97 -2.75
CA LEU A 30 1.16 19.72 -3.12
C LEU A 30 2.67 19.94 -3.28
N CYS A 31 3.45 19.37 -2.37
CA CYS A 31 4.91 19.44 -2.39
C CYS A 31 5.50 18.22 -3.09
N ALA A 32 6.27 18.41 -4.15
CA ALA A 32 6.93 17.29 -4.82
C ALA A 32 8.29 17.64 -5.45
N ARG A 33 9.27 16.75 -5.23
CA ARG A 33 10.61 16.83 -5.83
C ARG A 33 10.60 16.72 -7.36
N ASN A 34 9.67 15.94 -7.92
CA ASN A 34 9.48 15.85 -9.37
C ASN A 34 8.51 16.96 -9.81
N PRO A 35 8.99 18.02 -10.49
CA PRO A 35 8.16 19.17 -10.83
C PRO A 35 7.10 18.85 -11.87
N LEU A 36 7.38 17.96 -12.83
CA LEU A 36 6.40 17.60 -13.86
C LEU A 36 5.19 16.92 -13.23
N ARG A 37 5.43 15.87 -12.45
CA ARG A 37 4.36 15.10 -11.80
C ARG A 37 3.71 15.88 -10.66
N GLY A 38 4.47 16.72 -9.96
CA GLY A 38 3.95 17.59 -8.90
C GLY A 38 2.97 18.62 -9.43
N ARG A 39 3.35 19.37 -10.47
CA ARG A 39 2.47 20.37 -11.11
C ARG A 39 1.24 19.72 -11.72
N GLU A 40 1.40 18.59 -12.42
CA GLU A 40 0.26 17.86 -12.99
C GLU A 40 -0.80 17.51 -11.92
N LEU A 41 -0.37 16.99 -10.76
CA LEU A 41 -1.29 16.65 -9.67
C LEU A 41 -1.87 17.89 -9.00
N ALA A 42 -1.07 18.93 -8.77
CA ALA A 42 -1.51 20.16 -8.15
C ALA A 42 -2.57 20.86 -9.02
N ASP A 43 -2.30 21.02 -10.32
CA ASP A 43 -3.22 21.62 -11.29
C ASP A 43 -4.51 20.81 -11.40
N ARG A 44 -4.42 19.48 -11.44
CA ARG A 44 -5.57 18.57 -11.53
C ARG A 44 -6.54 18.74 -10.36
N TYR A 45 -6.03 19.01 -9.16
CA TYR A 45 -6.81 19.04 -7.93
C TYR A 45 -6.92 20.44 -7.31
N GLY A 46 -6.55 21.48 -8.06
CA GLY A 46 -6.72 22.88 -7.63
C GLY A 46 -5.81 23.31 -6.48
N ALA A 47 -4.65 22.66 -6.31
CA ALA A 47 -3.70 22.94 -5.24
C ALA A 47 -2.51 23.78 -5.75
N GLU A 48 -1.84 24.49 -4.85
CA GLU A 48 -0.57 25.15 -5.17
C GLU A 48 0.57 24.12 -5.18
N TYR A 49 1.35 24.08 -6.27
CA TYR A 49 2.57 23.29 -6.32
C TYR A 49 3.74 24.02 -5.63
N ILE A 50 4.44 23.30 -4.75
CA ILE A 50 5.72 23.73 -4.19
C ILE A 50 6.81 22.67 -4.40
N ALA A 51 8.05 23.12 -4.55
CA ALA A 51 9.16 22.22 -4.87
C ALA A 51 9.85 21.64 -3.63
N ARG A 52 9.75 22.34 -2.50
CA ARG A 52 10.53 22.03 -1.29
C ARG A 52 9.66 22.07 -0.03
N PRO A 53 9.89 21.15 0.94
CA PRO A 53 9.15 21.14 2.21
C PRO A 53 9.24 22.45 3.02
N GLU A 54 10.29 23.24 2.82
CA GLU A 54 10.48 24.53 3.49
C GLU A 54 9.55 25.64 2.97
N GLU A 55 8.92 25.42 1.81
CA GLU A 55 7.98 26.35 1.16
C GLU A 55 6.54 26.11 1.64
N THR A 56 6.32 25.16 2.56
CA THR A 56 4.98 24.88 3.06
C THR A 56 4.41 26.06 3.84
N VAL A 57 3.14 26.36 3.59
CA VAL A 57 2.36 27.33 4.36
C VAL A 57 1.53 26.64 5.44
N GLU A 58 0.89 27.43 6.29
CA GLU A 58 0.04 26.95 7.38
C GLU A 58 -1.09 26.04 6.88
N ALA A 59 -1.22 24.86 7.48
CA ALA A 59 -2.27 23.86 7.23
C ALA A 59 -2.56 23.07 8.52
N ASP A 60 -3.75 22.48 8.60
CA ASP A 60 -4.16 21.66 9.75
C ASP A 60 -3.41 20.32 9.77
N LEU A 61 -3.25 19.72 8.57
CA LEU A 61 -2.61 18.42 8.37
C LEU A 61 -1.58 18.45 7.23
N TYR A 62 -0.36 18.01 7.53
CA TYR A 62 0.71 17.78 6.56
C TYR A 62 0.87 16.28 6.36
N LEU A 63 0.52 15.77 5.18
CA LEU A 63 0.51 14.35 4.88
C LEU A 63 1.69 13.95 3.99
N ILE A 64 2.68 13.29 4.59
CA ILE A 64 3.90 12.81 3.95
C ILE A 64 3.62 11.44 3.29
N ALA A 65 3.51 11.45 1.97
CA ALA A 65 3.29 10.31 1.09
C ALA A 65 4.48 10.10 0.12
N VAL A 66 5.69 10.01 0.70
CA VAL A 66 6.95 9.71 0.00
C VAL A 66 7.44 8.29 0.31
N SER A 67 8.57 7.87 -0.27
CA SER A 67 9.21 6.61 0.09
C SER A 67 9.63 6.60 1.55
N ASP A 68 9.60 5.44 2.21
CA ASP A 68 9.99 5.28 3.62
C ASP A 68 11.35 5.92 3.93
N SER A 69 12.35 5.70 3.07
CA SER A 69 13.69 6.27 3.23
C SER A 69 13.76 7.80 3.23
N ALA A 70 12.72 8.49 2.78
CA ALA A 70 12.67 9.95 2.69
C ALA A 70 11.80 10.60 3.78
N VAL A 71 11.04 9.82 4.56
CA VAL A 71 10.09 10.36 5.55
C VAL A 71 10.82 11.20 6.61
N GLU A 72 11.92 10.68 7.14
CA GLU A 72 12.70 11.36 8.18
C GLU A 72 13.25 12.71 7.68
N GLU A 73 13.97 12.71 6.54
CA GLU A 73 14.54 13.92 5.93
C GLU A 73 13.45 14.97 5.62
N VAL A 74 12.34 14.54 5.00
CA VAL A 74 11.25 15.45 4.61
C VAL A 74 10.59 16.04 5.85
N SER A 75 10.30 15.22 6.86
CA SER A 75 9.62 15.68 8.08
C SER A 75 10.45 16.69 8.87
N ALA A 76 11.78 16.56 8.87
CA ALA A 76 12.70 17.48 9.53
C ALA A 76 12.76 18.86 8.87
N ARG A 77 12.43 18.93 7.57
CA ARG A 77 12.52 20.15 6.74
C ARG A 77 11.20 20.93 6.65
N LEU A 78 10.10 20.34 7.10
CA LEU A 78 8.78 20.98 7.06
C LEU A 78 8.72 22.21 7.97
N ARG A 79 8.11 23.28 7.46
CA ARG A 79 7.71 24.42 8.28
C ARG A 79 6.28 24.22 8.74
N THR A 80 6.12 23.97 10.04
CA THR A 80 4.81 23.70 10.66
C THR A 80 4.50 24.75 11.74
N PRO A 81 3.29 25.31 11.78
CA PRO A 81 2.86 26.16 12.89
C PRO A 81 2.72 25.32 14.18
N PRO A 82 2.78 25.96 15.36
CA PRO A 82 2.41 25.30 16.61
C PRO A 82 0.98 24.75 16.53
N GLY A 83 0.83 23.45 16.81
CA GLY A 83 -0.48 22.79 16.81
C GLY A 83 -0.92 22.16 15.49
N ALA A 84 -0.12 22.28 14.42
CA ALA A 84 -0.30 21.44 13.24
C ALA A 84 -0.08 19.95 13.55
N THR A 85 -0.69 19.10 12.73
CA THR A 85 -0.43 17.66 12.72
C THR A 85 0.38 17.29 11.50
N VAL A 86 1.48 16.55 11.69
CA VAL A 86 2.25 15.94 10.61
C VAL A 86 2.00 14.44 10.65
N ALA A 87 1.56 13.87 9.53
CA ALA A 87 1.32 12.45 9.38
C ALA A 87 2.14 11.87 8.22
N HIS A 88 2.61 10.62 8.35
CA HIS A 88 3.09 9.85 7.19
C HIS A 88 2.13 8.73 6.81
N THR A 89 2.28 8.20 5.60
CA THR A 89 1.44 7.11 5.07
C THR A 89 2.14 5.75 5.05
N SER A 90 3.31 5.60 5.70
CA SER A 90 4.04 4.33 5.71
C SER A 90 3.36 3.26 6.57
N GLY A 91 3.29 2.05 6.03
CA GLY A 91 2.87 0.85 6.76
C GLY A 91 3.96 0.26 7.66
N GLY A 92 5.24 0.53 7.36
CA GLY A 92 6.38 -0.08 8.05
C GLY A 92 7.10 0.83 9.04
N LEU A 93 7.12 2.15 8.78
CA LEU A 93 7.80 3.10 9.66
C LEU A 93 6.98 3.39 10.90
N GLY A 94 7.67 3.56 12.02
CA GLY A 94 7.08 4.03 13.27
C GLY A 94 6.86 5.54 13.27
N ILE A 95 5.91 5.99 14.11
CA ILE A 95 5.56 7.42 14.26
C ILE A 95 6.76 8.30 14.64
N ASP A 96 7.76 7.72 15.32
CA ASP A 96 8.97 8.43 15.69
C ASP A 96 9.83 8.82 14.48
N SER A 97 9.66 8.20 13.31
CA SER A 97 10.34 8.62 12.07
C SER A 97 10.05 10.06 11.68
N LEU A 98 8.95 10.64 12.17
CA LEU A 98 8.66 12.05 12.05
C LEU A 98 9.52 12.86 13.03
N ARG A 99 10.42 13.69 12.48
CA ARG A 99 11.36 14.55 13.24
C ARG A 99 10.94 16.01 13.33
N CYS A 100 9.69 16.32 13.01
CA CYS A 100 9.14 17.66 13.19
C CYS A 100 9.11 18.04 14.69
N VAL A 101 9.64 19.21 15.04
CA VAL A 101 9.83 19.63 16.44
C VAL A 101 8.61 20.35 17.01
N ALA A 102 7.91 21.14 16.19
CA ALA A 102 6.84 22.03 16.65
C ALA A 102 5.41 21.53 16.37
N ALA A 103 5.28 20.32 15.82
CA ALA A 103 4.01 19.72 15.40
C ALA A 103 3.72 18.43 16.15
N ASP A 104 2.43 18.14 16.29
CA ASP A 104 2.02 16.82 16.75
C ASP A 104 2.22 15.80 15.63
N ARG A 105 2.53 14.57 16.01
CA ARG A 105 2.87 13.50 15.07
C ARG A 105 1.71 12.52 14.96
N ALA A 106 1.50 12.02 13.76
CA ALA A 106 0.50 11.02 13.46
C ALA A 106 0.95 10.07 12.35
N VAL A 107 0.17 9.03 12.13
CA VAL A 107 0.25 8.14 10.97
C VAL A 107 -1.16 8.03 10.41
N CYS A 108 -1.28 8.07 9.08
CA CYS A 108 -2.51 7.74 8.38
C CYS A 108 -2.15 6.78 7.24
N TYR A 109 -2.26 5.49 7.51
CA TYR A 109 -1.83 4.43 6.60
C TYR A 109 -3.04 3.84 5.87
N PRO A 110 -3.21 4.13 4.56
CA PRO A 110 -4.19 3.46 3.74
C PRO A 110 -3.74 2.06 3.35
N LEU A 111 -4.46 1.03 3.80
CA LEU A 111 -4.18 -0.36 3.46
C LEU A 111 -4.75 -0.71 2.08
N GLN A 112 -4.03 -0.32 1.01
CA GLN A 112 -4.45 -0.57 -0.37
C GLN A 112 -3.25 -0.63 -1.33
N THR A 113 -3.41 -1.34 -2.44
CA THR A 113 -2.46 -1.30 -3.56
C THR A 113 -2.72 -0.10 -4.47
N PHE A 114 -1.80 0.86 -4.47
CA PHE A 114 -1.92 2.08 -5.27
C PHE A 114 -1.19 1.97 -6.61
N SER A 115 -1.94 2.11 -7.71
CA SER A 115 -1.41 2.06 -9.07
C SER A 115 -1.72 3.34 -9.84
N ALA A 116 -0.80 3.78 -10.70
CA ALA A 116 -1.04 4.93 -11.56
C ALA A 116 -2.24 4.67 -12.50
N GLY A 117 -3.11 5.67 -12.67
CA GLY A 117 -4.25 5.61 -13.59
C GLY A 117 -5.45 4.79 -13.09
N ARG A 118 -5.43 4.22 -11.88
CA ARG A 118 -6.58 3.54 -11.28
C ARG A 118 -7.25 4.43 -10.23
N SER A 119 -8.56 4.66 -10.40
CA SER A 119 -9.40 5.26 -9.36
C SER A 119 -9.67 4.25 -8.26
N ILE A 120 -9.65 4.71 -7.02
CA ILE A 120 -9.92 3.91 -5.82
C ILE A 120 -11.08 4.58 -5.07
N ASP A 121 -12.11 3.82 -4.71
CA ASP A 121 -13.13 4.30 -3.77
C ASP A 121 -12.57 4.20 -2.35
N PHE A 122 -12.13 5.34 -1.81
CA PHE A 122 -11.51 5.42 -0.48
C PHE A 122 -12.48 5.01 0.64
N ARG A 123 -13.80 5.06 0.42
CA ARG A 123 -14.80 4.63 1.41
C ARG A 123 -14.60 3.18 1.85
N THR A 124 -14.13 2.34 0.93
CA THR A 124 -13.85 0.92 1.18
C THR A 124 -12.43 0.63 1.66
N VAL A 125 -11.53 1.62 1.66
CA VAL A 125 -10.11 1.41 1.98
C VAL A 125 -9.91 1.54 3.49
N PRO A 126 -9.44 0.49 4.20
CA PRO A 126 -9.12 0.60 5.61
C PRO A 126 -8.01 1.63 5.84
N LEU A 127 -8.25 2.62 6.69
CA LEU A 127 -7.27 3.60 7.13
C LEU A 127 -6.85 3.31 8.56
N PHE A 128 -5.55 3.08 8.76
CA PHE A 128 -4.98 2.86 10.08
C PHE A 128 -4.32 4.11 10.61
N ILE A 129 -4.72 4.55 11.80
CA ILE A 129 -4.22 5.77 12.44
C ILE A 129 -3.41 5.47 13.71
N GLU A 130 -2.42 6.31 13.97
CA GLU A 130 -1.58 6.37 15.18
C GLU A 130 -1.29 7.84 15.45
N TYR A 131 -1.16 8.28 16.70
CA TYR A 131 -0.95 9.69 17.04
C TYR A 131 -0.29 9.87 18.41
N THR A 132 0.39 11.00 18.61
CA THR A 132 1.11 11.30 19.87
C THR A 132 0.30 12.12 20.87
N THR A 133 -0.77 12.80 20.45
CA THR A 133 -1.59 13.67 21.30
C THR A 133 -3.07 13.54 20.93
N ASP A 134 -3.97 13.87 21.86
CA ASP A 134 -5.41 13.89 21.59
C ASP A 134 -5.79 14.87 20.47
N ARG A 135 -5.03 15.95 20.31
CA ARG A 135 -5.23 16.93 19.24
C ARG A 135 -4.92 16.31 17.88
N ALA A 136 -3.73 15.71 17.70
CA ALA A 136 -3.41 14.99 16.47
C ALA A 136 -4.38 13.83 16.22
N GLY A 137 -4.80 13.14 17.28
CA GLY A 137 -5.79 12.07 17.19
C GLY A 137 -7.12 12.54 16.63
N ARG A 138 -7.62 13.72 17.04
CA ARG A 138 -8.82 14.32 16.43
C ARG A 138 -8.56 14.68 14.97
N THR A 139 -7.50 15.43 14.67
CA THR A 139 -7.21 15.89 13.30
C THR A 139 -7.07 14.72 12.31
N VAL A 140 -6.28 13.69 12.65
CA VAL A 140 -6.05 12.55 11.75
C VAL A 140 -7.27 11.65 11.62
N ARG A 141 -8.09 11.54 12.67
CA ARG A 141 -9.34 10.77 12.64
C ARG A 141 -10.38 11.48 11.79
N ASP A 142 -10.61 12.78 11.99
CA ASP A 142 -11.54 13.58 11.19
C ASP A 142 -11.16 13.53 9.71
N PHE A 143 -9.86 13.63 9.40
CA PHE A 143 -9.35 13.44 8.04
C PHE A 143 -9.63 12.04 7.49
N ALA A 144 -9.33 10.99 8.25
CA ALA A 144 -9.50 9.61 7.80
C ALA A 144 -10.98 9.24 7.61
N GLU A 145 -11.85 9.66 8.53
CA GLU A 145 -13.29 9.38 8.49
C GLU A 145 -14.00 10.16 7.38
N ALA A 146 -13.47 11.32 6.97
CA ALA A 146 -13.93 12.01 5.77
C ALA A 146 -13.63 11.23 4.48
N LEU A 147 -12.64 10.33 4.48
CA LEU A 147 -12.24 9.56 3.30
C LEU A 147 -12.76 8.13 3.29
N SER A 148 -12.88 7.49 4.46
CA SER A 148 -13.10 6.05 4.61
C SER A 148 -14.17 5.71 5.63
N ASP A 149 -14.98 4.68 5.33
CA ASP A 149 -15.94 4.09 6.28
C ASP A 149 -15.25 3.13 7.28
N CYS A 150 -13.95 2.87 7.11
CA CYS A 150 -13.19 1.91 7.92
C CYS A 150 -11.91 2.53 8.47
N VAL A 151 -12.05 3.31 9.55
CA VAL A 151 -10.92 3.90 10.29
C VAL A 151 -10.65 3.09 11.56
N ARG A 152 -9.38 2.73 11.79
CA ARG A 152 -8.96 1.94 12.95
C ARG A 152 -7.65 2.43 13.53
N GLU A 153 -7.54 2.38 14.85
CA GLU A 153 -6.26 2.64 15.52
C GLU A 153 -5.34 1.41 15.45
N ALA A 154 -4.08 1.65 15.11
CA ALA A 154 -3.02 0.65 15.15
C ALA A 154 -1.68 1.31 15.44
N ASP A 155 -1.06 0.91 16.56
CA ASP A 155 0.32 1.27 16.86
C ASP A 155 1.31 0.79 15.79
N SER A 156 2.52 1.33 15.84
CA SER A 156 3.60 1.02 14.90
C SER A 156 3.88 -0.48 14.78
N ALA A 157 3.84 -1.23 15.88
CA ALA A 157 4.10 -2.67 15.89
C ALA A 157 2.98 -3.46 15.20
N ARG A 158 1.72 -3.11 15.46
CA ARG A 158 0.54 -3.72 14.85
C ARG A 158 0.47 -3.38 13.36
N ARG A 159 0.73 -2.13 13.00
CA ARG A 159 0.79 -1.68 11.60
C ARG A 159 1.88 -2.41 10.82
N GLY A 160 3.07 -2.60 11.41
CA GLY A 160 4.14 -3.38 10.79
C GLY A 160 3.73 -4.84 10.49
N ARG A 161 3.01 -5.49 11.42
CA ARG A 161 2.45 -6.84 11.20
C ARG A 161 1.38 -6.85 10.10
N LEU A 162 0.48 -5.87 10.09
CA LEU A 162 -0.56 -5.72 9.07
C LEU A 162 0.06 -5.49 7.68
N HIS A 163 1.10 -4.66 7.60
CA HIS A 163 1.81 -4.39 6.35
C HIS A 163 2.47 -5.66 5.82
N ALA A 164 3.15 -6.44 6.68
CA ALA A 164 3.72 -7.72 6.28
C ALA A 164 2.64 -8.69 5.74
N ALA A 165 1.49 -8.80 6.41
CA ALA A 165 0.38 -9.62 5.91
C ALA A 165 -0.14 -9.14 4.54
N ALA A 166 -0.22 -7.83 4.31
CA ALA A 166 -0.62 -7.26 3.03
C ALA A 166 0.40 -7.50 1.91
N VAL A 167 1.70 -7.49 2.22
CA VAL A 167 2.76 -7.85 1.27
C VAL A 167 2.57 -9.29 0.80
N PHE A 168 2.26 -10.23 1.70
CA PHE A 168 1.91 -11.61 1.33
C PHE A 168 0.65 -11.67 0.45
N ALA A 169 -0.43 -11.02 0.87
CA ALA A 169 -1.71 -11.09 0.18
C ALA A 169 -1.67 -10.47 -1.23
N CYS A 170 -0.92 -9.36 -1.41
CA CYS A 170 -0.98 -8.54 -2.62
C CYS A 170 0.32 -8.55 -3.41
N ASN A 171 1.45 -8.17 -2.78
CA ASN A 171 2.71 -7.99 -3.53
C ASN A 171 3.30 -9.32 -3.99
N PHE A 172 3.33 -10.32 -3.11
CA PHE A 172 3.81 -11.65 -3.48
C PHE A 172 2.86 -12.32 -4.48
N SER A 173 1.54 -12.22 -4.30
CA SER A 173 0.56 -12.69 -5.28
C SER A 173 0.79 -12.09 -6.67
N ASN A 174 0.98 -10.76 -6.77
CA ASN A 174 1.29 -10.11 -8.04
C ASN A 174 2.62 -10.57 -8.64
N HIS A 175 3.64 -10.82 -7.81
CA HIS A 175 4.89 -11.38 -8.29
C HIS A 175 4.72 -12.81 -8.86
N LEU A 176 3.88 -13.64 -8.24
CA LEU A 176 3.54 -14.96 -8.76
C LEU A 176 2.80 -14.87 -10.10
N TYR A 177 1.93 -13.86 -10.29
CA TYR A 177 1.32 -13.57 -11.59
C TYR A 177 2.38 -13.21 -12.65
N ALA A 178 3.37 -12.39 -12.29
CA ALA A 178 4.46 -12.01 -13.20
C ALA A 178 5.40 -13.19 -13.54
N ILE A 179 5.58 -14.17 -12.64
CA ILE A 179 6.28 -15.42 -12.97
C ILE A 179 5.43 -16.24 -13.94
N ALA A 180 4.13 -16.41 -13.68
CA ALA A 180 3.23 -17.17 -14.54
C ALA A 180 3.15 -16.57 -15.97
N GLY A 181 3.08 -15.24 -16.10
CA GLY A 181 3.12 -14.56 -17.39
C GLY A 181 4.38 -14.87 -18.19
N ARG A 182 5.56 -14.83 -17.56
CA ARG A 182 6.83 -15.16 -18.23
C ARG A 182 6.93 -16.62 -18.66
N LEU A 183 6.35 -17.54 -17.91
CA LEU A 183 6.27 -18.94 -18.30
C LEU A 183 5.36 -19.13 -19.53
N LEU A 184 4.25 -18.40 -19.60
CA LEU A 184 3.33 -18.44 -20.75
C LEU A 184 3.90 -17.79 -22.01
N GLU A 185 4.62 -16.67 -21.88
CA GLU A 185 5.25 -15.97 -22.99
C GLU A 185 6.17 -16.90 -23.81
N LYS A 186 6.87 -17.82 -23.13
CA LYS A 186 7.74 -18.83 -23.79
C LYS A 186 6.98 -19.84 -24.64
N GLU A 187 5.72 -20.08 -24.30
CA GLU A 187 4.80 -20.93 -25.04
C GLU A 187 3.99 -20.13 -26.08
N GLY A 188 4.27 -18.84 -26.25
CA GLY A 188 3.53 -17.95 -27.16
C GLY A 188 2.12 -17.60 -26.68
N LEU A 189 1.87 -17.69 -25.37
CA LEU A 189 0.56 -17.44 -24.75
C LEU A 189 0.57 -16.13 -23.95
N ASP A 190 -0.53 -15.39 -24.03
CA ASP A 190 -0.74 -14.18 -23.23
C ASP A 190 -1.22 -14.50 -21.80
N PHE A 191 -0.79 -13.69 -20.83
CA PHE A 191 -1.17 -13.85 -19.41
C PHE A 191 -2.70 -13.78 -19.19
N GLY A 192 -3.43 -13.07 -20.05
CA GLY A 192 -4.88 -12.90 -19.97
C GLY A 192 -5.67 -14.22 -19.90
N ILE A 193 -5.12 -15.33 -20.44
CA ILE A 193 -5.75 -16.65 -20.34
C ILE A 193 -5.90 -17.13 -18.89
N LEU A 194 -5.05 -16.67 -17.97
CA LEU A 194 -5.14 -16.97 -16.54
C LEU A 194 -6.10 -16.05 -15.77
N GLY A 195 -6.62 -14.99 -16.40
CA GLY A 195 -7.48 -14.00 -15.76
C GLY A 195 -8.66 -14.61 -14.99
N PRO A 196 -9.48 -15.49 -15.60
CA PRO A 196 -10.59 -16.14 -14.89
C PRO A 196 -10.14 -16.93 -13.65
N LEU A 197 -8.99 -17.62 -13.72
CA LEU A 197 -8.46 -18.41 -12.61
C LEU A 197 -7.98 -17.52 -11.46
N VAL A 198 -7.30 -16.41 -11.78
CA VAL A 198 -6.82 -15.43 -10.79
C VAL A 198 -8.00 -14.80 -10.04
N LEU A 199 -9.04 -14.39 -10.78
CA LEU A 199 -10.24 -13.78 -10.19
C LEU A 199 -11.00 -14.75 -9.28
N GLU A 200 -11.22 -15.99 -9.74
CA GLU A 200 -11.89 -17.02 -8.95
C GLU A 200 -11.10 -17.37 -7.67
N THR A 201 -9.78 -17.44 -7.76
CA THR A 201 -8.90 -17.71 -6.61
C THR A 201 -9.01 -16.60 -5.56
N ALA A 202 -8.97 -15.33 -5.98
CA ALA A 202 -9.14 -14.19 -5.09
C ALA A 202 -10.55 -14.15 -4.47
N ALA A 203 -11.59 -14.38 -5.29
CA ALA A 203 -12.98 -14.39 -4.83
C ALA A 203 -13.23 -15.45 -3.74
N LYS A 204 -12.73 -16.67 -3.93
CA LYS A 204 -12.80 -17.72 -2.92
C LYS A 204 -12.07 -17.36 -1.63
N ALA A 205 -10.88 -16.77 -1.74
CA ALA A 205 -10.06 -16.42 -0.59
C ALA A 205 -10.72 -15.34 0.30
N VAL A 206 -11.47 -14.39 -0.30
CA VAL A 206 -12.16 -13.32 0.46
C VAL A 206 -13.55 -13.72 0.96
N ALA A 207 -14.16 -14.77 0.39
CA ALA A 207 -15.50 -15.23 0.77
C ALA A 207 -15.50 -16.25 1.92
N THR A 208 -14.34 -16.57 2.49
CA THR A 208 -14.17 -17.56 3.57
C THR A 208 -13.48 -16.95 4.78
N ASP A 209 -13.76 -17.47 5.97
CA ASP A 209 -13.04 -17.09 7.20
C ASP A 209 -11.61 -17.67 7.25
N ASN A 210 -11.35 -18.72 6.46
CA ASN A 210 -10.04 -19.37 6.39
C ASN A 210 -9.63 -19.62 4.93
N PRO A 211 -8.73 -18.80 4.36
CA PRO A 211 -8.23 -18.97 2.99
C PRO A 211 -7.54 -20.33 2.74
N ALA A 212 -6.97 -20.96 3.78
CA ALA A 212 -6.34 -22.27 3.63
C ALA A 212 -7.37 -23.38 3.33
N ALA A 213 -8.62 -23.22 3.77
CA ALA A 213 -9.69 -24.20 3.55
C ALA A 213 -10.16 -24.29 2.09
N VAL A 214 -9.91 -23.24 1.29
CA VAL A 214 -10.27 -23.21 -0.15
C VAL A 214 -9.07 -23.52 -1.06
N GLN A 215 -7.94 -23.92 -0.49
CA GLN A 215 -6.73 -24.28 -1.24
C GLN A 215 -6.95 -25.54 -2.08
N THR A 216 -6.57 -25.48 -3.35
CA THR A 216 -6.59 -26.63 -4.26
C THR A 216 -5.21 -26.85 -4.91
N GLY A 217 -5.09 -27.86 -5.76
CA GLY A 217 -3.88 -28.15 -6.54
C GLY A 217 -3.12 -29.41 -6.10
N PRO A 218 -1.97 -29.70 -6.70
CA PRO A 218 -1.20 -30.92 -6.43
C PRO A 218 -0.54 -30.92 -5.04
N ALA A 219 -0.10 -29.75 -4.54
CA ALA A 219 0.60 -29.63 -3.27
C ALA A 219 -0.28 -30.00 -2.07
N VAL A 220 -1.52 -29.48 -2.01
CA VAL A 220 -2.47 -29.77 -0.90
C VAL A 220 -2.87 -31.26 -0.86
N ARG A 221 -2.79 -31.98 -1.98
CA ARG A 221 -3.08 -33.43 -2.05
C ARG A 221 -1.84 -34.32 -1.98
N GLY A 222 -0.65 -33.74 -1.84
CA GLY A 222 0.61 -34.50 -1.84
C GLY A 222 0.92 -35.22 -3.16
N ASP A 223 0.45 -34.70 -4.30
CA ASP A 223 0.71 -35.29 -5.62
C ASP A 223 2.15 -35.04 -6.09
N THR A 224 3.07 -35.86 -5.56
CA THR A 224 4.50 -35.78 -5.85
C THR A 224 4.85 -36.04 -7.31
N VAL A 225 4.01 -36.79 -8.05
CA VAL A 225 4.26 -37.09 -9.47
C VAL A 225 4.07 -35.84 -10.30
N THR A 226 2.95 -35.13 -10.12
CA THR A 226 2.70 -33.86 -10.80
C THR A 226 3.72 -32.81 -10.39
N MET A 227 4.04 -32.69 -9.10
CA MET A 227 5.02 -31.71 -8.63
C MET A 227 6.41 -31.92 -9.24
N ARG A 228 6.91 -33.16 -9.33
CA ARG A 228 8.19 -33.46 -9.99
C ARG A 228 8.19 -33.10 -11.48
N ARG A 229 7.06 -33.27 -12.18
CA ARG A 229 6.92 -32.86 -13.58
C ARG A 229 7.02 -31.34 -13.72
N HIS A 230 6.34 -30.58 -12.86
CA HIS A 230 6.45 -29.12 -12.84
C HIS A 230 7.89 -28.68 -12.55
N GLU A 231 8.56 -29.29 -11.57
CA GLU A 231 9.96 -28.98 -11.27
C GLU A 231 10.89 -29.21 -12.47
N ALA A 232 10.67 -30.29 -13.25
CA ALA A 232 11.44 -30.57 -14.46
C ALA A 232 11.19 -29.54 -15.58
N ILE A 233 9.97 -29.01 -15.69
CA ILE A 233 9.65 -27.89 -16.59
C ILE A 233 10.40 -26.65 -16.13
N LEU A 234 10.27 -26.28 -14.85
CA LEU A 234 10.90 -25.08 -14.29
C LEU A 234 12.44 -25.15 -14.25
N ALA A 235 13.02 -26.35 -14.22
CA ALA A 235 14.47 -26.53 -14.28
C ALA A 235 15.08 -26.18 -15.65
N ARG A 236 14.24 -26.09 -16.70
CA ARG A 236 14.65 -25.62 -18.04
C ARG A 236 14.62 -24.11 -18.17
N GLU A 237 14.15 -23.41 -17.14
CA GLU A 237 14.10 -21.96 -17.11
C GLU A 237 15.47 -21.38 -16.74
N ASN A 238 15.80 -20.22 -17.32
CA ASN A 238 17.07 -19.53 -17.07
C ASN A 238 17.14 -18.86 -15.67
N ASP A 239 16.11 -19.03 -14.84
CA ASP A 239 16.02 -18.44 -13.50
C ASP A 239 15.75 -19.52 -12.46
N GLU A 240 16.83 -19.96 -11.79
CA GLU A 240 16.78 -21.00 -10.76
C GLU A 240 15.82 -20.66 -9.60
N ARG A 241 15.48 -19.37 -9.42
CA ARG A 241 14.57 -18.95 -8.36
C ARG A 241 13.18 -19.54 -8.56
N TYR A 242 12.75 -19.82 -9.79
CA TYR A 242 11.41 -20.36 -10.05
C TYR A 242 11.23 -21.73 -9.40
N ASN A 243 12.22 -22.62 -9.55
CA ASN A 243 12.18 -23.94 -8.91
C ASN A 243 12.23 -23.83 -7.37
N LYS A 244 13.05 -22.91 -6.84
CA LYS A 244 13.15 -22.66 -5.38
C LYS A 244 11.84 -22.15 -4.79
N ILE A 245 11.21 -21.16 -5.44
CA ILE A 245 9.91 -20.61 -5.04
C ILE A 245 8.83 -21.69 -5.12
N TYR A 246 8.77 -22.44 -6.23
CA TYR A 246 7.78 -23.50 -6.42
C TYR A 246 7.85 -24.57 -5.31
N LYS A 247 9.07 -25.02 -4.98
CA LYS A 247 9.29 -26.01 -3.90
C LYS A 247 8.86 -25.47 -2.55
N LEU A 248 9.32 -24.27 -2.19
CA LEU A 248 9.01 -23.65 -0.89
C LEU A 248 7.51 -23.45 -0.71
N LEU A 249 6.80 -22.96 -1.74
CA LEU A 249 5.36 -22.78 -1.68
C LEU A 249 4.61 -24.11 -1.64
N SER A 250 5.04 -25.10 -2.41
CA SER A 250 4.41 -26.43 -2.41
C SER A 250 4.55 -27.12 -1.05
N GLU A 251 5.75 -27.07 -0.45
CA GLU A 251 6.01 -27.57 0.89
C GLU A 251 5.19 -26.82 1.95
N SER A 252 5.18 -25.49 1.88
CA SER A 252 4.39 -24.66 2.81
C SER A 252 2.89 -24.93 2.73
N ILE A 253 2.34 -25.10 1.52
CA ILE A 253 0.94 -25.48 1.31
C ILE A 253 0.65 -26.86 1.90
N TRP A 254 1.52 -27.84 1.65
CA TRP A 254 1.37 -29.20 2.19
C TRP A 254 1.39 -29.20 3.73
N GLU A 255 2.37 -28.55 4.36
CA GLU A 255 2.44 -28.47 5.82
C GLU A 255 1.26 -27.71 6.44
N THR A 256 0.74 -26.70 5.75
CA THR A 256 -0.48 -25.98 6.17
C THR A 256 -1.70 -26.88 6.09
N SER A 257 -1.83 -27.67 5.02
CA SER A 257 -2.98 -28.58 4.81
C SER A 257 -3.11 -29.68 5.86
N LYS A 258 -2.01 -30.04 6.53
CA LYS A 258 -2.03 -31.00 7.65
C LYS A 258 -2.61 -30.42 8.94
N ARG A 259 -2.71 -29.08 9.04
CA ARG A 259 -3.12 -28.34 10.24
C ARG A 259 -4.56 -27.85 10.17
N THR A 260 -5.18 -27.96 8.99
CA THR A 260 -6.54 -27.54 8.66
C THR A 260 -7.41 -28.74 8.43
#